data_AF-A0A537MNH9-F1
#
_entry.id   AF-A0A537MNH9-F1
#
_cell.length_a   1.000
_cell.length_b   1.000
_cell.length_c   1.000
_cell.angle_alpha   90.00
_cell.angle_beta   90.00
_cell.angle_gamma   90.00
#
_symmetry.space_group_name_H-M   'P 1'
#
loop_
_entity.id
_entity.type
_entity.pdbx_description
1 polymer ?
#
loop_
_entity_poly.entity_id
_entity_poly.type
_entity_poly.pdbx_seq_one_letter_code
_entity_poly.pdbx_strand_id
1 'polypeptide(L)'
;MALQSGFQRLAAGTSLVIADAGSPPGRGMDGNAHAGTLSFEMSAAHERLVVNCGAYPGAPREWRHFMRFTAAHSTAVVDDTNSTEITEHGALEYRAGNVLVDRAEDQGSQWLDMSHDGYRSLFGIIHRRRLWLSADGGDLRGEDMFTGPDGRMVTVPDRRFILRFHLHPTVKATLAQSGQAVLMRLPSGRGWRLRASGAGVGLAESCWSAKSRPRAPP
;
A
#
# COMPACT_ATOMS: atom_id res chain seq x y z
N MET A 1 -16.79 -5.83 -15.32
CA MET A 1 -16.54 -7.19 -14.81
C MET A 1 -15.11 -7.28 -14.32
N ALA A 2 -14.90 -7.40 -13.00
CA ALA A 2 -13.74 -8.03 -12.37
C ALA A 2 -13.99 -8.15 -10.84
N LEU A 3 -14.98 -8.97 -10.47
CA LEU A 3 -15.16 -9.45 -9.09
C LEU A 3 -14.77 -10.92 -9.08
N GLN A 4 -13.55 -11.25 -8.64
CA GLN A 4 -13.31 -12.63 -8.21
C GLN A 4 -12.27 -12.79 -7.11
N SER A 5 -11.32 -11.85 -6.95
CA SER A 5 -10.32 -11.95 -5.87
C SER A 5 -10.10 -10.67 -5.05
N GLY A 6 -10.55 -9.50 -5.53
CA GLY A 6 -10.20 -8.22 -4.92
C GLY A 6 -8.79 -7.73 -5.25
N PHE A 7 -7.99 -8.48 -6.02
CA PHE A 7 -6.63 -8.05 -6.39
C PHE A 7 -6.55 -7.62 -7.85
N GLN A 8 -5.73 -6.61 -8.12
CA GLN A 8 -5.40 -6.11 -9.45
C GLN A 8 -3.94 -6.33 -9.77
N ARG A 9 -3.63 -6.48 -11.06
CA ARG A 9 -2.28 -6.77 -11.56
C ARG A 9 -1.88 -5.82 -12.67
N LEU A 10 -0.74 -5.15 -12.54
CA LEU A 10 -0.05 -4.47 -13.65
C LEU A 10 1.25 -5.21 -13.96
N ALA A 11 1.51 -5.48 -15.24
CA ALA A 11 2.72 -6.20 -15.63
C ALA A 11 3.26 -5.71 -16.98
N ALA A 12 4.47 -5.18 -16.98
CA ALA A 12 5.14 -4.66 -18.18
C ALA A 12 6.65 -4.87 -18.05
N GLY A 13 7.31 -5.23 -19.15
CA GLY A 13 8.74 -5.59 -19.15
C GLY A 13 9.08 -6.62 -18.05
N THR A 14 9.93 -6.23 -17.10
CA THR A 14 10.27 -7.08 -15.94
C THR A 14 9.50 -6.73 -14.68
N SER A 15 8.66 -5.70 -14.70
CA SER A 15 7.96 -5.21 -13.52
C SER A 15 6.59 -5.85 -13.37
N LEU A 16 6.27 -6.22 -12.13
CA LEU A 16 4.97 -6.75 -11.72
C LEU A 16 4.51 -5.98 -10.48
N VAL A 17 3.30 -5.44 -10.55
CA VAL A 17 2.60 -4.81 -9.43
C VAL A 17 1.33 -5.60 -9.14
N ILE A 18 1.13 -5.95 -7.88
CA ILE A 18 -0.12 -6.54 -7.38
C ILE A 18 -0.70 -5.56 -6.37
N ALA A 19 -1.93 -5.10 -6.59
CA ALA A 19 -2.62 -4.16 -5.72
C ALA A 19 -3.86 -4.79 -5.09
N ASP A 20 -4.10 -4.51 -3.81
CA ASP A 20 -5.33 -4.86 -3.11
C ASP A 20 -6.41 -3.80 -3.41
N ALA A 21 -7.42 -4.19 -4.16
CA ALA A 21 -8.61 -3.41 -4.50
C ALA A 21 -9.90 -4.12 -4.04
N GLY A 22 -9.82 -4.93 -2.99
CA GLY A 22 -10.93 -5.70 -2.44
C GLY A 22 -11.56 -5.00 -1.25
N SER A 23 -12.89 -5.03 -1.17
CA SER A 23 -13.57 -4.70 0.09
C SER A 23 -13.20 -5.75 1.15
N PRO A 24 -12.84 -5.35 2.38
CA PRO A 24 -12.58 -6.30 3.46
C PRO A 24 -13.79 -7.23 3.69
N PRO A 25 -13.55 -8.52 4.00
CA PRO A 25 -14.61 -9.52 4.11
C PRO A 25 -15.64 -9.20 5.21
N GLY A 26 -16.79 -9.86 5.12
CA GLY A 26 -17.86 -9.84 6.13
C GLY A 26 -17.44 -10.42 7.48
N ARG A 27 -18.19 -10.07 8.54
CA ARG A 27 -18.05 -10.68 9.87
C ARG A 27 -18.07 -12.21 9.73
N GLY A 28 -17.15 -12.88 10.42
CA GLY A 28 -17.02 -14.34 10.42
C GLY A 28 -16.07 -14.88 9.35
N MET A 29 -15.67 -14.06 8.37
CA MET A 29 -14.68 -14.40 7.34
C MET A 29 -13.43 -13.51 7.41
N ASP A 30 -13.31 -12.73 8.49
CA ASP A 30 -12.43 -11.58 8.62
C ASP A 30 -11.29 -11.78 9.64
N GLY A 31 -11.23 -12.94 10.29
CA GLY A 31 -10.26 -13.23 11.34
C GLY A 31 -8.78 -13.09 10.92
N ASN A 32 -8.50 -13.26 9.63
CA ASN A 32 -7.16 -13.10 9.04
C ASN A 32 -7.08 -11.93 8.05
N ALA A 33 -8.12 -11.10 7.94
CA ALA A 33 -8.15 -9.99 6.98
C ALA A 33 -7.40 -8.78 7.54
N HIS A 34 -6.76 -8.02 6.65
CA HIS A 34 -5.92 -6.88 6.96
C HIS A 34 -6.65 -5.58 6.62
N ALA A 35 -6.32 -4.48 7.30
CA ALA A 35 -6.72 -3.11 6.95
C ALA A 35 -5.81 -2.53 5.86
N GLY A 36 -5.50 -3.34 4.83
CA GLY A 36 -4.50 -3.06 3.80
C GLY A 36 -5.07 -2.57 2.47
N THR A 37 -6.34 -2.20 2.40
CA THR A 37 -7.01 -1.79 1.15
C THR A 37 -6.22 -0.68 0.44
N LEU A 38 -6.09 -0.82 -0.88
CA LEU A 38 -5.24 -0.01 -1.80
C LEU A 38 -3.73 -0.13 -1.61
N SER A 39 -3.26 -1.05 -0.77
CA SER A 39 -1.84 -1.41 -0.74
C SER A 39 -1.41 -2.08 -2.04
N PHE A 40 -0.12 -2.04 -2.32
CA PHE A 40 0.46 -2.79 -3.43
C PHE A 40 1.81 -3.38 -3.07
N GLU A 41 2.18 -4.42 -3.79
CA GLU A 41 3.54 -4.95 -3.82
C GLU A 41 4.09 -4.86 -5.25
N MET A 42 5.39 -4.64 -5.36
CA MET A 42 6.10 -4.53 -6.62
C MET A 42 7.35 -5.40 -6.62
N SER A 43 7.51 -6.19 -7.69
CA SER A 43 8.77 -6.84 -8.02
C SER A 43 9.30 -6.33 -9.35
N ALA A 44 10.62 -6.26 -9.45
CA ALA A 44 11.31 -6.09 -10.71
C ALA A 44 12.09 -7.39 -10.99
N ALA A 45 11.85 -8.00 -12.15
CA ALA A 45 12.23 -9.37 -12.45
C ALA A 45 11.84 -10.34 -11.30
N HIS A 46 12.78 -11.11 -10.77
CA HIS A 46 12.57 -12.04 -9.66
C HIS A 46 12.82 -11.41 -8.28
N GLU A 47 13.04 -10.09 -8.20
CA GLU A 47 13.43 -9.38 -6.98
C GLU A 47 12.28 -8.52 -6.48
N ARG A 48 11.90 -8.69 -5.21
CA ARG A 48 10.88 -7.86 -4.55
C ARG A 48 11.47 -6.51 -4.21
N LEU A 49 10.78 -5.43 -4.58
CA LEU A 49 11.16 -4.06 -4.30
C LEU A 49 10.28 -3.50 -3.18
N VAL A 50 9.00 -3.25 -3.49
CA VAL A 50 7.98 -2.80 -2.52
C VAL A 50 7.17 -4.02 -2.08
N VAL A 51 6.94 -4.14 -0.78
CA VAL A 51 6.23 -5.26 -0.14
C VAL A 51 5.24 -4.71 0.89
N ASN A 52 4.43 -5.58 1.50
CA ASN A 52 3.83 -5.33 2.81
C ASN A 52 4.67 -6.01 3.91
N CYS A 53 4.41 -5.69 5.18
CA CYS A 53 5.16 -6.28 6.29
C CYS A 53 4.95 -7.80 6.45
N GLY A 54 3.94 -8.38 5.79
CA GLY A 54 3.70 -9.82 5.73
C GLY A 54 2.76 -10.35 6.83
N ALA A 55 2.46 -11.65 6.77
CA ALA A 55 1.44 -12.29 7.61
C ALA A 55 1.88 -13.68 8.11
N TYR A 56 3.16 -13.85 8.46
CA TYR A 56 3.71 -15.15 8.86
C TYR A 56 2.90 -15.79 10.01
N PRO A 57 2.24 -16.95 9.79
CA PRO A 57 1.36 -17.54 10.79
C PRO A 57 2.06 -17.95 12.10
N GLY A 58 3.38 -18.21 12.04
CA GLY A 58 4.20 -18.55 13.20
C GLY A 58 4.71 -17.36 14.02
N ALA A 59 4.38 -16.11 13.65
CA ALA A 59 4.71 -14.95 14.46
C ALA A 59 3.89 -14.95 15.77
N PRO A 60 4.36 -14.32 16.86
CA PRO A 60 3.56 -14.15 18.08
C PRO A 60 2.21 -13.46 17.82
N ARG A 61 1.21 -13.69 18.67
CA ARG A 61 -0.19 -13.22 18.42
C ARG A 61 -0.26 -11.71 18.24
N GLU A 62 0.43 -10.96 19.09
CA GLU A 62 0.52 -9.51 19.04
C GLU A 62 1.12 -9.02 17.72
N TRP A 63 2.17 -9.70 17.23
CA TRP A 63 2.75 -9.39 15.93
C TRP A 63 1.79 -9.69 14.79
N ARG A 64 1.12 -10.85 14.80
CA ARG A 64 0.09 -11.16 13.79
C ARG A 64 -1.04 -10.14 13.80
N HIS A 65 -1.38 -9.58 14.97
CA HIS A 65 -2.39 -8.54 15.09
C HIS A 65 -1.91 -7.21 14.47
N PHE A 66 -0.72 -6.72 14.85
CA PHE A 66 -0.18 -5.46 14.32
C PHE A 66 0.15 -5.52 12.82
N MET A 67 0.55 -6.69 12.31
CA MET A 67 0.79 -6.89 10.88
C MET A 67 -0.46 -6.70 10.02
N ARG A 68 -1.65 -6.69 10.63
CA ARG A 68 -2.92 -6.43 9.95
C ARG A 68 -3.24 -4.95 9.82
N PHE A 69 -2.54 -4.06 10.52
CA PHE A 69 -2.83 -2.63 10.54
C PHE A 69 -2.46 -1.97 9.21
N THR A 70 -3.14 -0.86 8.87
CA THR A 70 -2.88 -0.10 7.64
C THR A 70 -1.42 0.36 7.56
N ALA A 71 -0.81 0.72 8.71
CA ALA A 71 0.59 1.13 8.79
C ALA A 71 1.61 0.01 8.48
N ALA A 72 1.17 -1.26 8.40
CA ALA A 72 1.97 -2.41 8.00
C ALA A 72 1.87 -2.71 6.49
N HIS A 73 1.17 -1.85 5.74
CA HIS A 73 0.90 -2.01 4.32
C HIS A 73 1.37 -0.79 3.53
N SER A 74 1.72 -1.02 2.27
CA SER A 74 2.22 0.00 1.37
C SER A 74 1.08 0.87 0.82
N THR A 75 0.41 1.62 1.70
CA THR A 75 -0.76 2.47 1.43
C THR A 75 -0.75 3.74 2.28
N ALA A 76 -1.75 4.60 2.14
CA ALA A 76 -1.90 5.81 2.94
C ALA A 76 -2.52 5.52 4.31
N VAL A 77 -1.98 6.15 5.34
CA VAL A 77 -2.52 6.19 6.71
C VAL A 77 -2.89 7.64 7.02
N VAL A 78 -4.09 7.88 7.54
CA VAL A 78 -4.56 9.21 7.96
C VAL A 78 -4.60 9.24 9.48
N ASP A 79 -3.89 10.20 10.08
CA ASP A 79 -3.85 10.46 11.52
C ASP A 79 -3.66 9.19 12.37
N ASP A 80 -2.67 8.38 11.96
CA ASP A 80 -2.32 7.08 12.56
C ASP A 80 -3.51 6.11 12.75
N THR A 81 -4.51 6.23 11.87
CA THR A 81 -5.75 5.46 11.93
C THR A 81 -5.84 4.42 10.82
N ASN A 82 -6.30 3.22 11.16
CA ASN A 82 -6.54 2.16 10.19
C ASN A 82 -7.72 2.51 9.26
N SER A 83 -7.62 2.15 7.98
CA SER A 83 -8.70 2.28 6.99
C SER A 83 -9.87 1.31 7.23
N THR A 84 -9.69 0.36 8.13
CA THR A 84 -10.70 -0.57 8.63
C THR A 84 -10.31 -0.88 10.07
N GLU A 85 -11.25 -0.75 11.00
CA GLU A 85 -10.96 -1.01 12.41
C GLU A 85 -10.68 -2.50 12.61
N ILE A 86 -9.68 -2.80 13.43
CA ILE A 86 -9.36 -4.14 13.88
C ILE A 86 -9.48 -4.14 15.39
N THR A 87 -10.50 -4.82 15.91
CA THR A 87 -10.75 -4.89 17.35
C THR A 87 -9.67 -5.71 18.05
N GLU A 88 -9.55 -5.60 19.38
CA GLU A 88 -8.59 -6.38 20.18
C GLU A 88 -8.72 -7.91 19.98
N HIS A 89 -9.93 -8.38 19.70
CA HIS A 89 -10.22 -9.78 19.40
C HIS A 89 -9.92 -10.17 17.94
N GLY A 90 -9.57 -9.20 17.10
CA GLY A 90 -9.17 -9.39 15.70
C GLY A 90 -10.31 -9.39 14.70
N ALA A 91 -11.53 -9.00 15.09
CA ALA A 91 -12.63 -8.80 14.16
C ALA A 91 -12.49 -7.44 13.45
N LEU A 92 -13.03 -7.34 12.24
CA LEU A 92 -13.07 -6.10 11.47
C LEU A 92 -14.37 -5.34 11.71
N GLU A 93 -14.25 -4.06 12.05
CA GLU A 93 -15.36 -3.11 12.21
C GLU A 93 -15.11 -1.85 11.38
N TYR A 94 -16.14 -1.00 11.20
CA TYR A 94 -16.11 0.20 10.33
C TYR A 94 -15.27 0.03 9.06
N ARG A 95 -15.59 -1.02 8.30
CA ARG A 95 -14.80 -1.47 7.14
C ARG A 95 -14.84 -0.42 6.01
N ALA A 96 -13.78 -0.41 5.21
CA ALA A 96 -13.74 0.18 3.88
C ALA A 96 -14.67 -0.60 2.92
N GLY A 97 -15.98 -0.48 3.14
CA GLY A 97 -16.99 -1.32 2.52
C GLY A 97 -17.17 -1.05 1.03
N ASN A 98 -16.94 0.19 0.60
CA ASN A 98 -17.08 0.59 -0.80
C ASN A 98 -15.70 0.76 -1.43
N VAL A 99 -15.22 -0.30 -2.09
CA VAL A 99 -14.00 -0.25 -2.89
C VAL A 99 -14.38 -0.20 -4.36
N LEU A 100 -13.92 0.85 -5.04
CA LEU A 100 -14.11 1.02 -6.48
C LEU A 100 -12.77 0.83 -7.19
N VAL A 101 -12.83 0.24 -8.36
CA VAL A 101 -11.67 0.02 -9.23
C VAL A 101 -12.07 0.24 -10.67
N ASP A 102 -11.25 1.01 -11.37
CA ASP A 102 -11.25 1.13 -12.81
C ASP A 102 -9.86 0.82 -13.36
N ARG A 103 -9.81 0.21 -14.55
CA ARG A 103 -8.58 -0.25 -15.20
C ARG A 103 -8.60 0.19 -16.65
N ALA A 104 -7.47 0.71 -17.11
CA ALA A 104 -7.25 0.99 -18.52
C ALA A 104 -5.87 0.50 -18.98
N GLU A 105 -5.72 0.35 -20.29
CA GLU A 105 -4.46 0.04 -20.96
C GLU A 105 -4.41 0.83 -22.26
N ASP A 106 -3.26 1.46 -22.54
CA ASP A 106 -3.00 2.19 -23.79
C ASP A 106 -1.54 2.02 -24.20
N GLN A 107 -1.31 1.58 -25.44
CA GLN A 107 0.02 1.37 -26.03
C GLN A 107 0.99 0.59 -25.10
N GLY A 108 0.48 -0.43 -24.41
CA GLY A 108 1.22 -1.27 -23.46
C GLY A 108 1.43 -0.66 -22.07
N SER A 109 1.15 0.63 -21.88
CA SER A 109 1.10 1.25 -20.56
C SER A 109 -0.21 0.89 -19.87
N GLN A 110 -0.16 0.61 -18.57
CA GLN A 110 -1.33 0.15 -17.81
C GLN A 110 -1.67 1.11 -16.68
N TRP A 111 -2.95 1.20 -16.37
CA TRP A 111 -3.51 2.12 -15.38
C TRP A 111 -4.48 1.40 -14.45
N LEU A 112 -4.39 1.74 -13.16
CA LEU A 112 -5.40 1.43 -12.14
C LEU A 112 -5.84 2.72 -11.46
N ASP A 113 -7.14 2.88 -11.31
CA ASP A 113 -7.76 3.93 -10.49
C ASP A 113 -8.61 3.24 -9.42
N MET A 114 -8.24 3.40 -8.16
CA MET A 114 -8.86 2.66 -7.06
C MET A 114 -9.23 3.63 -5.94
N SER A 115 -10.34 3.39 -5.25
CA SER A 115 -10.72 4.21 -4.10
C SER A 115 -11.42 3.40 -3.02
N HIS A 116 -11.33 3.83 -1.77
CA HIS A 116 -12.10 3.27 -0.66
C HIS A 116 -12.60 4.34 0.32
N ASP A 117 -13.69 4.04 1.02
CA ASP A 117 -14.36 4.95 1.96
C ASP A 117 -14.02 4.71 3.44
N GLY A 118 -12.92 4.00 3.71
CA GLY A 118 -12.52 3.58 5.06
C GLY A 118 -12.28 4.72 6.06
N TYR A 119 -12.05 5.93 5.56
CA TYR A 119 -11.83 7.15 6.36
C TYR A 119 -13.05 8.06 6.45
N ARG A 120 -14.17 7.66 5.82
CA ARG A 120 -15.34 8.53 5.65
C ARG A 120 -16.03 8.87 6.97
N SER A 121 -16.23 7.89 7.84
CA SER A 121 -16.93 8.10 9.12
C SER A 121 -16.14 8.98 10.09
N LEU A 122 -14.82 8.86 10.08
CA LEU A 122 -13.93 9.55 11.02
C LEU A 122 -13.49 10.94 10.52
N PHE A 123 -13.23 11.06 9.22
CA PHE A 123 -12.61 12.27 8.65
C PHE A 123 -13.41 12.88 7.49
N GLY A 124 -14.52 12.26 7.07
CA GLY A 124 -15.33 12.75 5.95
C GLY A 124 -14.66 12.59 4.58
N ILE A 125 -13.65 11.73 4.45
CA ILE A 125 -12.85 11.58 3.22
C ILE A 125 -12.87 10.16 2.64
N ILE A 126 -12.70 10.10 1.33
CA ILE A 126 -12.42 8.92 0.52
C ILE A 126 -10.95 8.99 0.12
N HIS A 127 -10.24 7.88 0.28
CA HIS A 127 -8.88 7.74 -0.22
C HIS A 127 -8.91 7.11 -1.61
N ARG A 128 -8.32 7.79 -2.58
CA ARG A 128 -8.20 7.36 -3.97
C ARG A 128 -6.73 7.24 -4.35
N ARG A 129 -6.34 6.10 -4.91
CA ARG A 129 -5.01 5.82 -5.42
C ARG A 129 -5.07 5.49 -6.90
N ARG A 130 -4.21 6.12 -7.67
CA ARG A 130 -3.93 5.78 -9.06
C ARG A 130 -2.55 5.22 -9.20
N LEU A 131 -2.41 4.17 -10.00
CA LEU A 131 -1.14 3.56 -10.35
C LEU A 131 -1.02 3.49 -11.87
N TRP A 132 0.11 3.95 -12.40
CA TRP A 132 0.44 3.86 -13.82
C TRP A 132 1.78 3.18 -14.01
N LEU A 133 1.82 2.17 -14.87
CA LEU A 133 3.04 1.45 -15.23
C LEU A 133 3.34 1.69 -16.71
N SER A 134 4.55 2.16 -17.01
CA SER A 134 5.01 2.35 -18.38
C SER A 134 5.07 1.04 -19.16
N ALA A 135 4.94 1.12 -20.48
CA ALA A 135 4.97 -0.05 -21.37
C ALA A 135 6.26 -0.89 -21.28
N ASP A 136 7.40 -0.28 -20.96
CA ASP A 136 8.68 -0.97 -20.75
C ASP A 136 8.86 -1.51 -19.31
N GLY A 137 7.94 -1.15 -18.40
CA GLY A 137 7.99 -1.48 -16.98
C GLY A 137 9.06 -0.74 -16.17
N GLY A 138 9.74 0.25 -16.74
CA GLY A 138 10.81 1.01 -16.10
C GLY A 138 10.34 2.16 -15.21
N ASP A 139 9.07 2.56 -15.31
CA ASP A 139 8.47 3.68 -14.58
C ASP A 139 7.12 3.28 -13.99
N LEU A 140 7.03 3.30 -12.65
CA LEU A 140 5.78 3.18 -11.89
C LEU A 140 5.49 4.53 -11.25
N ARG A 141 4.34 5.11 -11.58
CA ARG A 141 3.85 6.35 -10.99
C ARG A 141 2.64 6.07 -10.12
N GLY A 142 2.58 6.77 -8.99
CA GLY A 142 1.46 6.73 -8.06
C GLY A 142 0.93 8.13 -7.78
N GLU A 143 -0.38 8.27 -7.65
CA GLU A 143 -1.05 9.47 -7.18
C GLU A 143 -2.07 9.07 -6.11
N ASP A 144 -1.93 9.63 -4.91
CA ASP A 144 -2.86 9.45 -3.80
C ASP A 144 -3.59 10.77 -3.54
N MET A 145 -4.92 10.71 -3.50
CA MET A 145 -5.81 11.85 -3.30
C MET A 145 -6.80 11.56 -2.18
N PHE A 146 -7.16 12.60 -1.43
CA PHE A 146 -8.25 12.57 -0.47
C PHE A 146 -9.38 13.45 -0.99
N THR A 147 -10.57 12.87 -1.14
CA THR A 147 -11.74 13.57 -1.65
C THR A 147 -12.89 13.50 -0.66
N GLY A 148 -13.81 14.46 -0.70
CA GLY A 148 -15.12 14.34 -0.06
C GLY A 148 -15.99 13.28 -0.73
N PRO A 149 -17.15 12.93 -0.15
CA PRO A 149 -18.12 12.02 -0.76
C PRO A 149 -18.69 12.52 -2.10
N ASP A 150 -18.59 13.82 -2.36
CA ASP A 150 -18.96 14.47 -3.62
C ASP A 150 -17.86 14.41 -4.69
N GLY A 151 -16.72 13.78 -4.38
CA GLY A 151 -15.58 13.58 -5.29
C GLY A 151 -14.64 14.79 -5.39
N ARG A 152 -14.87 15.87 -4.65
CA ARG A 152 -13.98 17.04 -4.67
C ARG A 152 -12.78 16.82 -3.76
N MET A 153 -11.60 17.31 -4.13
CA MET A 153 -10.43 17.29 -3.24
C MET A 153 -10.72 18.05 -1.95
N VAL A 154 -10.35 17.47 -0.81
CA VAL A 154 -10.55 18.05 0.51
C VAL A 154 -9.25 18.02 1.29
N THR A 155 -8.95 19.11 1.99
CA THR A 155 -7.94 19.14 3.04
C THR A 155 -8.66 19.07 4.38
N VAL A 156 -8.31 18.11 5.22
CA VAL A 156 -8.86 18.00 6.58
C VAL A 156 -7.95 18.79 7.53
N PRO A 157 -8.44 19.86 8.19
CA PRO A 157 -7.63 20.66 9.10
C PRO A 157 -7.00 19.81 10.20
N ASP A 158 -5.74 20.12 10.53
CA ASP A 158 -4.95 19.49 11.60
C ASP A 158 -4.78 17.97 11.52
N ARG A 159 -5.11 17.34 10.38
CA ARG A 159 -4.87 15.92 10.14
C ARG A 159 -3.70 15.74 9.20
N ARG A 160 -2.83 14.81 9.56
CA ARG A 160 -1.67 14.42 8.74
C ARG A 160 -1.96 13.11 8.06
N PHE A 161 -1.36 12.90 6.91
CA PHE A 161 -1.31 11.58 6.28
C PHE A 161 0.15 11.15 6.10
N ILE A 162 0.36 9.84 6.07
CA ILE A 162 1.66 9.23 5.75
C ILE A 162 1.41 8.15 4.70
N LEU A 163 2.06 8.26 3.56
CA LEU A 163 2.19 7.14 2.63
C LEU A 163 3.37 6.30 3.06
N ARG A 164 3.12 5.01 3.32
CA ARG A 164 4.19 4.06 3.61
C ARG A 164 4.45 3.21 2.37
N PHE A 165 5.72 2.97 2.08
CA PHE A 165 6.18 1.98 1.11
C PHE A 165 7.22 1.11 1.80
N HIS A 166 6.84 -0.11 2.17
CA HIS A 166 7.77 -1.02 2.84
C HIS A 166 8.67 -1.65 1.79
N LEU A 167 9.99 -1.56 2.00
CA LEU A 167 10.97 -2.17 1.10
C LEU A 167 11.29 -3.58 1.56
N HIS A 168 11.48 -4.50 0.60
CA HIS A 168 11.96 -5.84 0.95
C HIS A 168 13.32 -5.74 1.65
N PRO A 169 13.62 -6.57 2.69
CA PRO A 169 14.85 -6.42 3.48
C PRO A 169 16.17 -6.54 2.71
N THR A 170 16.14 -7.07 1.50
CA THR A 170 17.32 -7.17 0.62
C THR A 170 17.58 -5.91 -0.21
N VAL A 171 16.66 -4.95 -0.19
CA VAL A 171 16.79 -3.66 -0.90
C VAL A 171 17.63 -2.73 -0.04
N LYS A 172 18.72 -2.18 -0.62
CA LYS A 172 19.49 -1.12 0.02
C LYS A 172 18.90 0.23 -0.38
N ALA A 173 18.46 1.02 0.59
CA ALA A 173 17.86 2.33 0.35
C ALA A 173 18.70 3.44 0.97
N THR A 174 18.90 4.54 0.24
CA THR A 174 19.57 5.74 0.73
C THR A 174 18.82 7.00 0.28
N LEU A 175 18.73 7.98 1.19
CA LEU A 175 18.26 9.31 0.82
C LEU A 175 19.30 9.98 -0.09
N ALA A 176 18.81 10.67 -1.12
CA ALA A 176 19.62 11.41 -2.08
C ALA A 176 19.00 12.78 -2.34
N GLN A 177 19.74 13.63 -3.05
CA GLN A 177 19.26 14.96 -3.49
C GLN A 177 18.69 15.78 -2.32
N SER A 178 19.41 15.84 -1.20
CA SER A 178 18.99 16.57 0.01
C SER A 178 17.58 16.16 0.51
N GLY A 179 17.24 14.87 0.40
CA GLY A 179 15.97 14.32 0.88
C GLY A 179 14.82 14.34 -0.13
N GLN A 180 15.08 14.72 -1.38
CA GLN A 180 14.04 14.76 -2.44
C GLN A 180 13.88 13.42 -3.19
N ALA A 181 14.77 12.46 -2.96
CA ALA A 181 14.71 11.15 -3.60
C ALA A 181 15.24 10.03 -2.68
N VAL A 182 14.77 8.82 -2.93
CA VAL A 182 15.33 7.58 -2.36
C VAL A 182 15.92 6.76 -3.51
N LEU A 183 17.20 6.43 -3.41
CA LEU A 183 17.86 5.47 -4.29
C LEU A 183 17.73 4.08 -3.68
N MET A 184 17.21 3.14 -4.46
CA MET A 184 16.96 1.77 -4.03
C MET A 184 17.76 0.83 -4.92
N ARG A 185 18.68 0.05 -4.33
CA ARG A 185 19.51 -0.93 -5.05
C ARG A 185 19.04 -2.33 -4.72
N LEU A 186 18.69 -3.07 -5.77
CA LEU A 186 18.33 -4.48 -5.70
C LEU A 186 19.60 -5.37 -5.58
N PRO A 187 19.48 -6.62 -5.08
CA PRO A 187 20.60 -7.57 -5.02
C PRO A 187 21.36 -7.77 -6.34
N SER A 188 20.66 -7.78 -7.47
CA SER A 188 21.23 -7.86 -8.82
C SER A 188 22.10 -6.66 -9.19
N GLY A 189 22.03 -5.57 -8.43
CA GLY A 189 22.71 -4.31 -8.70
C GLY A 189 21.87 -3.30 -9.50
N ARG A 190 20.70 -3.70 -10.00
CA ARG A 190 19.74 -2.78 -10.63
C ARG A 190 19.24 -1.73 -9.63
N GLY A 191 19.14 -0.49 -10.08
CA GLY A 191 18.69 0.65 -9.28
C GLY A 191 17.28 1.11 -9.64
N TRP A 192 16.53 1.50 -8.62
CA TRP A 192 15.27 2.25 -8.72
C TRP A 192 15.43 3.59 -8.00
N ARG A 193 14.71 4.62 -8.46
CA ARG A 193 14.72 5.94 -7.84
C ARG A 193 13.29 6.39 -7.57
N LEU A 194 12.93 6.45 -6.29
CA LEU A 194 11.67 7.03 -5.84
C LEU A 194 11.82 8.55 -5.69
N ARG A 195 10.83 9.29 -6.20
CA ARG A 195 10.65 10.73 -6.01
C ARG A 195 9.20 10.98 -5.66
N ALA A 196 8.92 12.00 -4.86
CA ALA A 196 7.57 12.42 -4.55
C ALA A 196 7.45 13.95 -4.64
N SER A 197 6.25 14.42 -4.92
CA SER A 197 5.87 15.82 -4.86
C SER A 197 4.60 15.95 -4.02
N GLY A 198 4.42 17.07 -3.32
CA GLY A 198 3.25 17.28 -2.45
C GLY A 198 3.37 16.67 -1.05
N ALA A 199 4.44 15.93 -0.76
CA ALA A 199 4.79 15.44 0.57
C ALA A 199 6.32 15.34 0.74
N GLY A 200 6.79 15.42 1.98
CA GLY A 200 8.18 15.14 2.32
C GLY A 200 8.51 13.65 2.18
N VAL A 201 9.74 13.33 1.81
CA VAL A 201 10.23 11.95 1.70
C VAL A 201 11.20 11.66 2.84
N GLY A 202 11.08 10.47 3.43
CA GLY A 202 11.95 10.01 4.50
C GLY A 202 12.21 8.52 4.42
N LEU A 203 13.24 8.06 5.14
CA LEU A 203 13.49 6.66 5.40
C LEU A 203 13.27 6.41 6.90
N ALA A 204 12.57 5.34 7.21
CA ALA A 204 12.33 4.86 8.55
C ALA A 204 12.48 3.34 8.57
N GLU A 205 12.72 2.80 9.75
CA GLU A 205 12.79 1.36 9.92
C GLU A 205 11.41 0.73 9.75
N SER A 206 11.42 -0.52 9.28
CA SER A 206 10.23 -1.31 9.01
C SER A 206 10.47 -2.76 9.42
N CYS A 207 9.39 -3.51 9.62
CA CYS A 207 9.44 -4.95 9.82
C CYS A 207 9.06 -5.69 8.53
N TRP A 208 9.49 -6.95 8.44
CA TRP A 208 9.06 -7.87 7.38
C TRP A 208 9.02 -9.30 7.92
N SER A 209 7.91 -9.98 7.70
CA SER A 209 7.62 -11.32 8.23
C SER A 209 6.77 -12.10 7.22
N ALA A 210 7.42 -12.56 6.14
CA ALA A 210 6.78 -13.44 5.16
C ALA A 210 7.23 -14.91 5.27
N LYS A 211 8.37 -15.20 5.91
CA LYS A 211 8.95 -16.57 6.01
C LYS A 211 9.56 -16.91 7.37
N SER A 212 9.63 -15.96 8.29
CA SER A 212 10.26 -16.13 9.60
C SER A 212 9.67 -15.15 10.61
N ARG A 213 9.91 -15.39 11.91
CA ARG A 213 9.55 -14.47 13.00
C ARG A 213 10.01 -13.05 12.64
N PRO A 214 9.16 -12.01 12.83
CA PRO A 214 9.55 -10.64 12.52
C PRO A 214 10.84 -10.30 13.27
N ARG A 215 11.80 -9.71 12.55
CA ARG A 215 12.97 -9.11 13.18
C ARG A 215 12.55 -7.71 13.61
N ALA A 216 12.59 -7.44 14.91
CA ALA A 216 12.43 -6.08 15.39
C ALA A 216 13.56 -5.20 14.81
N PRO A 217 13.31 -3.92 14.51
CA PRO A 217 14.39 -2.98 14.31
C PRO A 217 15.35 -2.96 15.52
N PRO A 218 16.64 -2.64 15.32
CA PRO A 218 17.61 -2.48 16.40
C PRO A 218 17.20 -1.46 17.46
#